data_AF-H1LGW2-F1
#
_entry.id   AF-H1LGW2-F1
#
_cell.length_a   1.000
_cell.length_b   1.000
_cell.length_c   1.000
_cell.angle_alpha   90.00
_cell.angle_beta   90.00
_cell.angle_gamma   90.00
#
_symmetry.space_group_name_H-M   'P 1'
#
loop_
_entity.id
_entity.type
_entity.pdbx_description
1 polymer ?
#
loop_
_entity_poly.entity_id
_entity_poly.type
_entity_poly.pdbx_seq_one_letter_code
_entity_poly.pdbx_strand_id
1 'polypeptide(L)'
;MIMKRNLLLSSLSLPVALMAFGNINAGARAVNVKVNPLYTNSKTIQGKTLSNAQVKLTRYKKTYGAGTVKKNGQFKFKLKNKLHANFHYRLTVSKNGKAKKVVMVKVNKKSVKKTTSDYQKQIDSLSAQVDKLQNELATLQNTTSTSTTSIDNTNKINDLNGQINSLKNQIAGLSNVTISGGNSTPSNNNNNGPVIDPELLRRSRNCKGN
;
A
#
# COMPACT_ATOMS: atom_id res chain seq x y z
N MET A 1 70.03 2.50 -0.48
CA MET A 1 68.88 1.72 -0.99
C MET A 1 68.94 1.69 -2.51
N ILE A 2 69.52 0.63 -3.09
CA ILE A 2 69.33 0.08 -4.44
C ILE A 2 69.91 -1.35 -4.31
N MET A 3 69.05 -2.36 -4.23
CA MET A 3 69.47 -3.77 -4.36
C MET A 3 69.17 -4.21 -5.78
N LYS A 4 70.21 -4.55 -6.54
CA LYS A 4 70.11 -5.21 -7.85
C LYS A 4 70.05 -6.73 -7.63
N ARG A 5 69.12 -7.35 -8.34
CA ARG A 5 68.75 -8.77 -8.27
C ARG A 5 69.86 -9.66 -8.87
N ASN A 6 70.29 -10.67 -8.14
CA ASN A 6 71.07 -11.78 -8.70
C ASN A 6 70.13 -12.94 -9.05
N LEU A 7 70.08 -13.25 -10.35
CA LEU A 7 69.39 -14.36 -10.98
C LEU A 7 70.21 -15.64 -10.72
N LEU A 8 69.67 -16.62 -10.01
CA LEU A 8 70.23 -17.98 -9.99
C LEU A 8 69.39 -18.85 -10.93
N LEU A 9 69.99 -19.20 -12.07
CA LEU A 9 69.55 -20.25 -12.98
C LEU A 9 69.61 -21.59 -12.25
N SER A 10 68.45 -22.13 -11.86
CA SER A 10 68.34 -23.56 -11.54
C SER A 10 68.03 -24.32 -12.83
N SER A 11 68.97 -25.18 -13.23
CA SER A 11 68.86 -26.08 -14.37
C SER A 11 67.73 -27.10 -14.13
N LEU A 12 66.64 -26.92 -14.87
CA LEU A 12 65.55 -27.89 -14.96
C LEU A 12 66.01 -29.08 -15.79
N SER A 13 66.52 -30.14 -15.15
CA SER A 13 66.70 -31.43 -15.82
C SER A 13 65.34 -32.12 -15.93
N LEU A 14 64.79 -32.16 -17.13
CA LEU A 14 63.62 -32.96 -17.48
C LEU A 14 64.09 -34.34 -17.93
N PRO A 15 63.91 -35.42 -17.16
CA PRO A 15 63.91 -36.75 -17.76
C PRO A 15 62.66 -36.89 -18.64
N VAL A 16 62.89 -36.87 -19.95
CA VAL A 16 61.93 -37.25 -20.99
C VAL A 16 61.68 -38.75 -20.87
N ALA A 17 60.64 -39.13 -20.11
CA ALA A 17 60.07 -40.46 -20.18
C ALA A 17 58.89 -40.45 -21.15
N LEU A 18 59.18 -40.67 -22.44
CA LEU A 18 58.20 -40.95 -23.47
C LEU A 18 57.68 -42.38 -23.25
N MET A 19 56.84 -42.57 -22.23
CA MET A 19 56.15 -43.84 -22.01
C MET A 19 54.87 -43.83 -22.85
N ALA A 20 54.84 -44.76 -23.81
CA ALA A 20 53.76 -45.00 -24.74
C ALA A 20 52.40 -45.09 -24.04
N PHE A 21 51.59 -44.04 -24.14
CA PHE A 21 50.16 -44.17 -23.94
C PHE A 21 49.60 -44.85 -25.18
N GLY A 22 49.42 -46.17 -25.07
CA GLY A 22 48.60 -46.92 -26.01
C GLY A 22 47.29 -46.18 -26.23
N ASN A 23 46.93 -45.98 -27.49
CA ASN A 23 45.63 -45.44 -27.88
C ASN A 23 44.55 -46.40 -27.38
N ILE A 24 44.03 -46.16 -26.18
CA ILE A 24 42.78 -46.76 -25.72
C ILE A 24 41.68 -46.09 -26.53
N ASN A 25 41.49 -46.53 -27.78
CA ASN A 25 40.29 -46.25 -28.54
C ASN A 25 39.15 -47.05 -27.91
N ALA A 26 38.73 -46.62 -26.73
CA ALA A 26 37.47 -47.02 -26.15
C ALA A 26 36.39 -46.48 -27.07
N GLY A 27 35.82 -47.35 -27.92
CA GLY A 27 34.71 -47.01 -28.81
C GLY A 27 33.68 -46.18 -28.05
N ALA A 28 33.66 -44.87 -28.33
CA ALA A 28 32.94 -43.90 -27.55
C ALA A 28 31.45 -44.04 -27.88
N ARG A 29 30.79 -45.01 -27.24
CA ARG A 29 29.32 -45.10 -27.25
C ARG A 29 28.81 -43.74 -26.80
N ALA A 30 28.11 -43.03 -27.70
CA ALA A 30 27.57 -41.71 -27.43
C ALA A 30 26.73 -41.76 -26.15
N VAL A 31 27.16 -41.02 -25.11
CA VAL A 31 26.46 -41.00 -23.83
C VAL A 31 25.12 -40.27 -24.02
N ASN A 32 24.03 -41.03 -24.05
CA ASN A 32 22.68 -40.49 -24.11
C ASN A 32 22.27 -39.98 -22.72
N VAL A 33 22.06 -38.67 -22.61
CA VAL A 33 21.63 -38.00 -21.38
C VAL A 33 20.25 -37.41 -21.62
N LYS A 34 19.23 -37.93 -20.93
CA LYS A 34 17.86 -37.40 -20.96
C LYS A 34 17.54 -36.79 -19.61
N VAL A 35 17.01 -35.57 -19.62
CA VAL A 35 16.62 -34.84 -18.41
C VAL A 35 15.15 -34.50 -18.52
N ASN A 36 14.39 -34.77 -17.46
CA ASN A 36 12.99 -34.38 -17.42
C ASN A 36 12.87 -32.84 -17.42
N PRO A 37 11.77 -32.27 -17.95
CA PRO A 37 11.54 -30.83 -17.91
C PRO A 37 11.73 -30.26 -16.50
N LEU A 38 12.51 -29.19 -16.41
CA LEU A 38 12.75 -28.46 -15.17
C LEU A 38 11.96 -27.16 -15.14
N TYR A 39 11.45 -26.82 -13.97
CA TYR A 39 10.72 -25.60 -13.73
C TYR A 39 11.35 -24.78 -12.59
N THR A 40 11.02 -23.49 -12.52
CA THR A 40 11.55 -22.57 -11.49
C THR A 40 11.36 -23.05 -10.05
N ASN A 41 10.27 -23.75 -9.76
CA ASN A 41 9.95 -24.29 -8.44
C ASN A 41 10.35 -25.76 -8.25
N SER A 42 11.00 -26.40 -9.24
CA SER A 42 11.49 -27.76 -9.12
C SER A 42 12.42 -27.87 -7.91
N LYS A 43 12.14 -28.84 -7.03
CA LYS A 43 12.97 -29.16 -5.85
C LYS A 43 13.97 -30.26 -6.13
N THR A 44 13.74 -31.02 -7.19
CA THR A 44 14.58 -32.13 -7.63
C THR A 44 14.75 -32.07 -9.13
N ILE A 45 15.87 -32.61 -9.59
CA ILE A 45 16.10 -32.94 -10.99
C ILE A 45 16.14 -34.46 -11.13
N GLN A 46 15.67 -34.96 -12.26
CA GLN A 46 15.61 -36.38 -12.57
C GLN A 46 15.80 -36.61 -14.06
N GLY A 47 16.27 -37.81 -14.40
CA GLY A 47 16.52 -38.20 -15.78
C GLY A 47 17.21 -39.56 -15.89
N LYS A 48 17.71 -39.83 -17.09
CA LYS A 48 18.43 -41.08 -17.44
C LYS A 48 19.76 -40.76 -18.11
N THR A 49 20.80 -41.50 -17.72
CA THR A 49 22.16 -41.40 -18.29
C THR A 49 22.93 -42.69 -18.02
N LEU A 50 24.25 -42.67 -18.23
CA LEU A 50 25.16 -43.77 -17.97
C LEU A 50 25.08 -44.26 -16.50
N SER A 51 24.90 -45.57 -16.32
CA SER A 51 24.86 -46.22 -15.01
C SER A 51 26.17 -46.07 -14.23
N ASN A 52 26.05 -45.99 -12.91
CA ASN A 52 27.16 -45.81 -11.97
C ASN A 52 28.03 -44.58 -12.29
N ALA A 53 27.44 -43.54 -12.90
CA ALA A 53 28.08 -42.25 -13.09
C ALA A 53 27.69 -41.29 -11.96
N GLN A 54 28.41 -40.17 -11.87
CA GLN A 54 28.05 -39.02 -11.05
C GLN A 54 27.47 -37.92 -11.94
N VAL A 55 26.45 -37.22 -11.43
CA VAL A 55 25.79 -36.11 -12.10
C VAL A 55 25.87 -34.86 -11.23
N LYS A 56 26.16 -33.70 -11.85
CA LYS A 56 26.26 -32.41 -11.16
C LYS A 56 25.60 -31.32 -11.98
N LEU A 57 24.71 -30.54 -11.36
CA LEU A 57 24.07 -29.37 -11.97
C LEU A 57 24.77 -28.09 -11.52
N THR A 58 25.24 -27.28 -12.47
CA THR A 58 25.98 -26.04 -12.19
C THR A 58 25.56 -24.89 -13.10
N ARG A 59 25.78 -23.66 -12.63
CA ARG A 59 25.72 -22.44 -13.46
C ARG A 59 26.65 -21.38 -12.85
N TYR A 60 27.47 -20.73 -13.68
CA TYR A 60 28.47 -19.73 -13.24
C TYR A 60 29.24 -20.13 -11.98
N LYS A 61 29.88 -21.30 -12.01
CA LYS A 61 30.64 -21.89 -10.89
C LYS A 61 29.79 -22.27 -9.65
N LYS A 62 28.53 -21.84 -9.54
CA LYS A 62 27.60 -22.26 -8.49
C LYS A 62 27.06 -23.67 -8.74
N THR A 63 27.11 -24.52 -7.73
CA THR A 63 26.56 -25.89 -7.77
C THR A 63 25.15 -25.90 -7.19
N TYR A 64 24.18 -26.32 -8.01
CA TYR A 64 22.77 -26.42 -7.63
C TYR A 64 22.41 -27.79 -7.06
N GLY A 65 23.22 -28.80 -7.32
CA GLY A 65 23.06 -30.13 -6.74
C GLY A 65 23.97 -31.14 -7.42
N ALA A 66 24.14 -32.29 -6.77
CA ALA A 66 24.86 -33.42 -7.32
C ALA A 66 24.22 -34.73 -6.81
N GLY A 67 24.44 -35.81 -7.54
CA GLY A 67 23.96 -37.13 -7.17
C GLY A 67 24.66 -38.24 -7.95
N THR A 68 24.39 -39.47 -7.56
CA THR A 68 24.86 -40.67 -8.24
C THR A 68 23.74 -41.25 -9.12
N VAL A 69 24.13 -41.90 -10.20
CA VAL A 69 23.23 -42.57 -11.14
C VAL A 69 23.12 -44.04 -10.72
N LYS A 70 21.89 -44.54 -10.63
CA LYS A 70 21.59 -45.94 -10.27
C LYS A 70 22.09 -46.91 -11.36
N LYS A 71 22.15 -48.20 -11.01
CA LYS A 71 22.54 -49.28 -11.96
C LYS A 71 21.69 -49.30 -13.24
N ASN A 72 20.41 -48.93 -13.14
CA ASN A 72 19.48 -48.83 -14.28
C ASN A 72 19.58 -47.50 -15.07
N GLY A 73 20.59 -46.68 -14.81
CA GLY A 73 20.81 -45.40 -15.51
C GLY A 73 19.93 -44.24 -15.02
N GLN A 74 19.03 -44.44 -14.06
CA GLN A 74 18.20 -43.37 -13.53
C GLN A 74 18.94 -42.54 -12.49
N PHE A 75 18.74 -41.23 -12.51
CA PHE A 75 19.23 -40.33 -11.46
C PHE A 75 18.10 -39.44 -10.94
N LYS A 76 18.17 -39.11 -9.65
CA LYS A 76 17.32 -38.12 -8.99
C LYS A 76 18.09 -37.51 -7.83
N PHE A 77 18.15 -36.18 -7.75
CA PHE A 77 18.76 -35.49 -6.61
C PHE A 77 18.08 -34.16 -6.31
N LYS A 78 18.17 -33.74 -5.04
CA LYS A 78 17.59 -32.48 -4.54
C LYS A 78 18.44 -31.28 -4.99
N LEU A 79 17.76 -30.19 -5.32
CA LEU A 79 18.35 -28.92 -5.67
C LEU A 79 18.53 -28.07 -4.41
N LYS A 80 19.74 -27.54 -4.22
CA LYS A 80 20.13 -26.69 -3.08
C LYS A 80 19.65 -25.25 -3.23
N ASN A 81 19.39 -24.79 -4.46
CA ASN A 81 18.99 -23.41 -4.75
C ASN A 81 17.84 -23.39 -5.77
N LYS A 82 17.04 -22.31 -5.72
CA LYS A 82 15.95 -22.05 -6.66
C LYS A 82 16.48 -21.89 -8.09
N LEU A 83 15.74 -22.41 -9.06
CA LEU A 83 16.06 -22.25 -10.48
C LEU A 83 15.37 -21.01 -11.05
N HIS A 84 15.98 -20.40 -12.07
CA HIS A 84 15.43 -19.23 -12.76
C HIS A 84 14.91 -19.64 -14.13
N ALA A 85 13.79 -19.02 -14.55
CA ALA A 85 13.18 -19.28 -15.84
C ALA A 85 14.09 -18.81 -16.99
N ASN A 86 14.01 -19.47 -18.13
CA ASN A 86 14.76 -19.18 -19.36
C ASN A 86 16.28 -19.32 -19.22
N PHE A 87 16.77 -19.82 -18.10
CA PHE A 87 18.18 -20.09 -17.90
C PHE A 87 18.53 -21.50 -18.35
N HIS A 88 19.74 -21.64 -18.88
CA HIS A 88 20.36 -22.92 -19.18
C HIS A 88 21.35 -23.28 -18.08
N TYR A 89 21.17 -24.48 -17.52
CA TYR A 89 22.03 -25.04 -16.48
C TYR A 89 22.88 -26.15 -17.05
N ARG A 90 24.12 -26.24 -16.59
CA ARG A 90 25.07 -27.23 -17.06
C ARG A 90 24.95 -28.50 -16.21
N LEU A 91 24.43 -29.57 -16.82
CA LEU A 91 24.44 -30.91 -16.25
C LEU A 91 25.69 -31.65 -16.73
N THR A 92 26.61 -31.91 -15.81
CA THR A 92 27.83 -32.68 -16.07
C THR A 92 27.65 -34.12 -15.60
N VAL A 93 27.90 -35.08 -16.48
CA VAL A 93 27.95 -36.50 -16.20
C VAL A 93 29.42 -36.94 -16.20
N SER A 94 29.87 -37.57 -15.12
CA SER A 94 31.26 -38.03 -14.95
C SER A 94 31.27 -39.50 -14.53
N LYS A 95 32.09 -40.32 -15.16
CA LYS A 95 32.34 -41.70 -14.75
C LYS A 95 33.83 -41.97 -14.80
N ASN A 96 34.36 -42.68 -13.81
CA ASN A 96 35.77 -43.02 -13.75
C ASN A 96 36.18 -43.77 -15.03
N GLY A 97 37.32 -43.39 -15.61
CA GLY A 97 37.83 -43.96 -16.86
C GLY A 97 37.07 -43.55 -18.13
N LYS A 98 36.13 -42.59 -18.07
CA LYS A 98 35.42 -42.08 -19.26
C LYS A 98 35.44 -40.56 -19.33
N ALA A 99 35.42 -40.02 -20.56
CA ALA A 99 35.27 -38.60 -20.79
C ALA A 99 33.97 -38.06 -20.17
N LYS A 100 34.04 -36.85 -19.60
CA LYS A 100 32.88 -36.17 -19.03
C LYS A 100 31.94 -35.72 -20.15
N LYS A 101 30.64 -35.92 -19.96
CA LYS A 101 29.61 -35.39 -20.87
C LYS A 101 28.91 -34.20 -20.22
N VAL A 102 28.65 -33.17 -21.00
CA VAL A 102 27.95 -31.96 -20.55
C VAL A 102 26.70 -31.76 -21.40
N VAL A 103 25.57 -31.47 -20.74
CA VAL A 103 24.31 -31.12 -21.40
C VAL A 103 23.75 -29.84 -20.78
N MET A 104 23.24 -28.96 -21.63
CA MET A 104 22.55 -27.74 -21.22
C MET A 104 21.08 -28.05 -21.00
N VAL A 105 20.59 -27.79 -19.79
CA VAL A 105 19.20 -28.04 -19.39
C VAL A 105 18.49 -26.71 -19.26
N LYS A 106 17.53 -26.46 -20.15
CA LYS A 106 16.65 -25.29 -20.10
C LYS A 106 15.66 -25.41 -18.95
N VAL A 107 15.45 -24.33 -18.22
CA VAL A 107 14.44 -24.23 -17.16
C VAL A 107 13.26 -23.40 -17.65
N ASN A 108 12.07 -23.95 -17.50
CA ASN A 108 10.82 -23.32 -17.91
C ASN A 108 10.14 -22.62 -16.73
N LYS A 109 9.30 -21.62 -17.01
CA LYS A 109 8.39 -21.09 -16.00
C LYS A 109 7.29 -22.14 -15.77
N LYS A 110 7.01 -22.50 -14.51
CA LYS A 110 5.84 -23.34 -14.24
C LYS A 110 4.60 -22.49 -14.47
N SER A 111 3.73 -22.92 -15.38
CA SER A 111 2.38 -22.40 -15.44
C SER A 111 1.65 -22.84 -14.17
N VAL A 112 1.40 -21.89 -13.27
CA VAL A 112 0.51 -22.13 -12.14
C VAL A 112 -0.89 -21.98 -12.72
N LYS A 113 -1.61 -23.10 -12.89
CA LYS A 113 -3.06 -23.02 -13.07
C LYS A 113 -3.63 -22.53 -11.73
N LYS A 114 -4.30 -21.39 -11.72
CA LYS A 114 -5.06 -20.94 -10.55
C LYS A 114 -6.05 -22.04 -10.18
N THR A 115 -6.13 -22.34 -8.90
CA THR A 115 -7.07 -23.31 -8.35
C THR A 115 -8.37 -22.62 -7.97
N THR A 116 -9.45 -23.38 -7.80
CA THR A 116 -10.73 -22.86 -7.29
C THR A 116 -10.56 -22.10 -5.97
N SER A 117 -9.66 -22.55 -5.09
CA SER A 117 -9.33 -21.87 -3.83
C SER A 117 -8.69 -20.48 -4.03
N ASP A 118 -7.87 -20.31 -5.06
CA ASP A 118 -7.27 -19.01 -5.38
C ASP A 118 -8.31 -18.01 -5.90
N TYR A 119 -9.34 -18.50 -6.60
CA TYR A 119 -10.48 -17.70 -7.01
C TYR A 119 -11.39 -17.37 -5.83
N GLN A 120 -11.61 -18.31 -4.91
CA GLN A 120 -12.40 -18.07 -3.70
C GLN A 120 -11.80 -16.94 -2.85
N LYS A 121 -10.48 -16.95 -2.59
CA LYS A 121 -9.80 -15.86 -1.87
C LYS A 121 -9.96 -14.50 -2.54
N GLN A 122 -10.00 -14.49 -3.87
CA GLN A 122 -10.22 -13.26 -4.63
C GLN A 122 -11.67 -12.78 -4.48
N ILE A 123 -12.64 -13.68 -4.49
CA ILE A 123 -14.06 -13.39 -4.21
C ILE A 123 -14.21 -12.82 -2.79
N ASP A 124 -13.61 -13.47 -1.78
CA ASP A 124 -13.69 -13.02 -0.38
C ASP A 124 -13.12 -11.60 -0.21
N SER A 125 -11.99 -11.32 -0.87
CA SER A 125 -11.36 -9.99 -0.84
C SER A 125 -12.19 -8.93 -1.58
N LEU A 126 -12.90 -9.30 -2.64
CA LEU A 126 -13.81 -8.40 -3.34
C LEU A 126 -15.08 -8.14 -2.52
N SER A 127 -15.63 -9.18 -1.88
CA SER A 127 -16.79 -9.06 -0.99
C SER A 127 -16.51 -8.07 0.15
N ALA A 128 -15.37 -8.20 0.81
CA ALA A 128 -14.97 -7.28 1.87
C ALA A 128 -14.84 -5.81 1.39
N GLN A 129 -14.42 -5.60 0.14
CA GLN A 129 -14.39 -4.26 -0.46
C GLN A 129 -15.79 -3.71 -0.72
N VAL A 130 -16.71 -4.56 -1.18
CA VAL A 130 -18.12 -4.20 -1.37
C VAL A 130 -18.74 -3.79 -0.03
N ASP A 131 -18.52 -4.56 1.03
CA ASP A 131 -19.04 -4.26 2.37
C ASP A 131 -18.52 -2.91 2.89
N LYS A 132 -17.23 -2.62 2.68
CA LYS A 132 -16.64 -1.34 3.06
C LYS A 132 -17.27 -0.17 2.32
N LEU A 133 -17.44 -0.31 1.00
CA LEU A 133 -18.05 0.73 0.17
C LEU A 133 -19.52 0.97 0.54
N GLN A 134 -20.27 -0.08 0.89
CA GLN A 134 -21.64 0.04 1.37
C GLN A 134 -21.72 0.84 2.69
N ASN A 135 -20.79 0.59 3.62
CA ASN A 135 -20.72 1.33 4.88
C ASN A 135 -20.33 2.81 4.68
N GLU A 136 -19.39 3.10 3.77
CA GLU A 136 -19.04 4.47 3.40
C GLU A 136 -20.25 5.20 2.80
N LEU A 137 -21.01 4.53 1.92
CA LEU A 137 -22.21 5.09 1.30
C LEU A 137 -23.33 5.36 2.31
N ALA A 138 -23.57 4.45 3.26
CA ALA A 138 -24.52 4.65 4.35
C ALA A 138 -24.14 5.85 5.23
N THR A 139 -22.84 6.02 5.52
CA THR A 139 -22.34 7.16 6.29
C THR A 139 -22.59 8.48 5.54
N LEU A 140 -22.31 8.52 4.24
CA LEU A 140 -22.52 9.69 3.39
C LEU A 140 -24.01 10.09 3.28
N GLN A 141 -24.89 9.11 3.21
CA GLN A 141 -26.35 9.33 3.22
C GLN A 141 -26.83 9.96 4.53
N ASN A 142 -26.31 9.48 5.67
CA ASN A 142 -26.65 10.04 6.99
C ASN A 142 -26.15 11.47 7.15
N THR A 143 -24.94 11.77 6.69
CA THR A 143 -24.41 13.15 6.68
C THR A 143 -25.26 14.07 5.81
N THR A 144 -25.65 13.63 4.61
CA THR A 144 -26.49 14.41 3.70
C THR A 144 -27.85 14.72 4.34
N SER A 145 -28.48 13.72 4.95
CA SER A 145 -29.79 13.88 5.64
C SER A 145 -29.71 14.89 6.79
N THR A 146 -28.61 14.88 7.53
CA THR A 146 -28.34 15.85 8.61
C THR A 146 -28.18 17.26 8.06
N SER A 147 -27.43 17.42 6.95
CA SER A 147 -27.26 18.71 6.28
C SER A 147 -28.57 19.27 5.72
N THR A 148 -29.42 18.44 5.13
CA THR A 148 -30.75 18.85 4.63
C THR A 148 -31.62 19.42 5.76
N THR A 149 -31.67 18.74 6.90
CA THR A 149 -32.43 19.20 8.08
C THR A 149 -31.94 20.58 8.58
N SER A 150 -30.62 20.83 8.52
CA SER A 150 -30.03 22.11 8.91
C SER A 150 -30.39 23.27 7.96
N ILE A 151 -30.46 22.97 6.65
CA ILE A 151 -30.90 23.94 5.62
C ILE A 151 -32.37 24.32 5.83
N ASP A 152 -33.23 23.34 6.11
CA ASP A 152 -34.65 23.58 6.35
C ASP A 152 -34.89 24.50 7.56
N ASN A 153 -34.13 24.29 8.64
CA ASN A 153 -34.17 25.16 9.82
C ASN A 153 -33.71 26.59 9.49
N THR A 154 -32.68 26.76 8.66
CA THR A 154 -32.20 28.07 8.23
C THR A 154 -33.27 28.83 7.43
N ASN A 155 -33.95 28.14 6.51
CA ASN A 155 -35.05 28.71 5.75
C ASN A 155 -36.21 29.13 6.67
N LYS A 156 -36.53 28.31 7.68
CA LYS A 156 -37.59 28.66 8.64
C LYS A 156 -37.23 29.88 9.50
N ILE A 157 -35.96 30.02 9.90
CA ILE A 157 -35.46 31.20 10.63
C ILE A 157 -35.61 32.46 9.78
N ASN A 158 -35.27 32.39 8.48
CA ASN A 158 -35.40 33.53 7.57
C ASN A 158 -36.86 33.98 7.39
N ASP A 159 -37.78 33.02 7.23
CA ASP A 159 -39.24 33.28 7.20
C ASP A 159 -39.72 33.97 8.49
N LEU A 160 -39.36 33.42 9.66
CA LEU A 160 -39.70 34.00 10.96
C LEU A 160 -39.15 35.43 11.14
N ASN A 161 -37.91 35.68 10.71
CA ASN A 161 -37.32 37.02 10.74
C ASN A 161 -38.08 38.03 9.86
N GLY A 162 -38.54 37.59 8.68
CA GLY A 162 -39.40 38.39 7.81
C GLY A 162 -40.72 38.78 8.48
N GLN A 163 -41.36 37.81 9.14
CA GLN A 163 -42.59 38.04 9.91
C GLN A 163 -42.36 39.03 11.05
N ILE A 164 -41.27 38.89 11.81
CA ILE A 164 -40.89 39.82 12.89
C ILE A 164 -40.74 41.25 12.36
N ASN A 165 -40.08 41.45 11.22
CA ASN A 165 -39.88 42.78 10.65
C ASN A 165 -41.19 43.42 10.18
N SER A 166 -42.09 42.62 9.58
CA SER A 166 -43.42 43.10 9.19
C SER A 166 -44.23 43.56 10.40
N LEU A 167 -44.23 42.76 11.48
CA LEU A 167 -44.91 43.12 12.73
C LEU A 167 -44.30 44.37 13.38
N LYS A 168 -42.98 44.52 13.39
CA LYS A 168 -42.31 45.75 13.86
C LYS A 168 -42.78 46.99 13.10
N ASN A 169 -42.88 46.90 11.78
CA ASN A 169 -43.36 48.00 10.94
C ASN A 169 -44.84 48.34 11.22
N GLN A 170 -45.69 47.32 11.43
CA GLN A 170 -47.09 47.53 11.81
C GLN A 170 -47.21 48.25 13.16
N ILE A 171 -46.43 47.83 14.17
CA ILE A 171 -46.39 48.47 15.49
C ILE A 171 -45.93 49.93 15.37
N ALA A 172 -44.89 50.19 14.58
CA ALA A 172 -44.41 51.55 14.35
C ALA A 172 -45.48 52.44 13.69
N GLY A 173 -46.21 51.90 12.70
CA GLY A 173 -47.33 52.58 12.05
C GLY A 173 -48.46 52.92 13.04
N LEU A 174 -48.87 51.97 13.87
CA LEU A 174 -49.89 52.16 14.90
C LEU A 174 -49.45 53.17 15.98
N SER A 175 -48.16 53.15 16.35
CA SER A 175 -47.58 54.13 17.27
C SER A 175 -47.64 55.55 16.70
N ASN A 176 -47.29 55.74 15.43
CA ASN A 176 -47.40 57.04 14.75
C ASN A 176 -48.84 57.54 14.65
N VAL A 177 -49.82 56.64 14.44
CA VAL A 177 -51.26 56.98 14.44
C VAL A 177 -51.71 57.45 15.83
N THR A 178 -51.17 56.85 16.90
CA THR A 178 -51.50 57.25 18.29
C THR A 178 -50.89 58.61 18.66
N ILE A 179 -49.76 59.00 18.07
CA ILE A 179 -49.14 60.34 18.25
C ILE A 179 -49.83 61.40 17.36
N SER A 180 -50.28 61.05 16.15
CA SER A 180 -50.91 62.00 15.21
C SER A 180 -52.40 62.24 15.45
N GLY A 181 -53.08 61.39 16.24
CA GLY A 181 -54.51 61.51 16.57
C GLY A 181 -54.83 62.37 17.80
N GLY A 182 -53.82 62.92 18.48
CA GLY A 182 -53.97 63.69 19.72
C GLY A 182 -53.73 65.19 19.55
N ASN A 183 -54.43 65.87 18.64
CA ASN A 183 -54.57 67.33 18.75
C ASN A 183 -55.94 67.80 18.26
N SER A 184 -56.90 67.88 19.20
CA SER A 184 -58.00 68.86 19.20
C SER A 184 -58.69 68.88 20.56
N THR A 185 -58.82 70.10 21.10
CA THR A 185 -59.60 70.57 22.28
C THR A 185 -58.85 70.69 23.62
N PRO A 186 -59.16 71.72 24.41
CA PRO A 186 -58.95 73.15 24.18
C PRO A 186 -57.91 73.72 25.17
N SER A 187 -57.40 74.92 24.88
CA SER A 187 -56.66 75.73 25.85
C SER A 187 -57.46 75.84 27.16
N ASN A 188 -56.98 75.18 28.21
CA ASN A 188 -57.38 75.46 29.58
C ASN A 188 -56.14 75.90 30.35
N ASN A 189 -55.94 77.21 30.41
CA ASN A 189 -54.90 77.85 31.20
C ASN A 189 -55.30 77.84 32.68
N ASN A 190 -55.19 76.68 33.33
CA ASN A 190 -55.32 76.56 34.78
C ASN A 190 -53.94 76.37 35.41
N ASN A 191 -53.27 77.50 35.63
CA ASN A 191 -52.14 77.61 36.55
C ASN A 191 -52.64 77.38 37.99
N ASN A 192 -52.82 76.13 38.39
CA ASN A 192 -52.96 75.75 39.81
C ASN A 192 -51.67 75.09 40.29
N GLY A 193 -50.60 75.89 40.34
CA GLY A 193 -49.55 75.66 41.33
C GLY A 193 -50.15 75.88 42.74
N PRO A 194 -49.53 75.34 43.80
CA PRO A 194 -50.04 75.49 45.16
C PRO A 194 -50.23 76.98 45.48
N VAL A 195 -51.45 77.37 45.85
CA VAL A 195 -51.75 78.71 46.35
C VAL A 195 -51.03 78.86 47.69
N ILE A 196 -49.89 79.54 47.67
CA ILE A 196 -49.18 79.99 48.88
C ILE A 196 -50.03 81.12 49.48
N ASP A 197 -50.57 80.91 50.68
CA ASP A 197 -51.26 81.96 51.45
C ASP A 197 -50.30 83.15 51.70
N PRO A 198 -50.60 84.37 51.22
CA PRO A 198 -49.73 85.54 51.38
C PRO A 198 -49.46 85.93 52.84
N GLU A 199 -50.30 85.52 53.79
CA GLU A 199 -50.09 85.82 55.22
C GLU A 199 -48.90 85.05 55.82
N LEU A 200 -48.68 83.81 55.37
CA LEU A 200 -47.58 82.99 55.89
C LEU A 200 -46.19 83.47 55.44
N LEU A 201 -46.10 84.14 54.28
CA LEU A 201 -44.84 84.73 53.78
C LEU A 201 -44.51 86.08 54.43
N ARG A 202 -45.51 86.74 55.05
CA ARG A 202 -45.34 88.02 55.74
C ARG A 202 -44.90 87.83 57.20
N ARG A 203 -45.35 86.75 57.87
CA ARG A 203 -44.87 86.36 59.20
C ARG A 203 -43.41 85.88 59.22
N SER A 204 -42.92 85.22 58.17
CA SER A 204 -41.53 84.74 58.10
C SER A 204 -40.48 85.85 57.98
N ARG A 205 -40.86 87.06 57.53
CA ARG A 205 -39.92 88.17 57.29
C ARG A 205 -39.86 89.19 58.42
N ASN A 206 -40.64 89.01 59.50
CA ASN A 206 -40.69 89.93 60.64
C ASN A 206 -40.16 89.35 61.97
N CYS A 207 -39.46 88.21 61.94
CA CYS A 207 -38.73 87.67 63.09
C CYS A 207 -37.23 87.53 62.79
N LYS A 208 -36.60 88.63 62.41
CA LYS A 208 -35.14 88.83 62.48
C LYS A 208 -34.91 90.32 62.73
N GLY A 209 -34.93 90.69 64.01
CA GLY A 209 -34.89 92.07 64.47
C GLY A 209 -35.06 92.19 65.98
N ASN A 210 -34.23 91.45 66.73
CA ASN A 210 -33.49 91.92 67.89
C ASN A 210 -32.35 90.93 68.16
#